data_AF-A0A4Z2CZS2-F1
#
_entry.id   AF-A0A4Z2CZS2-F1
#
_cell.length_a   1.000
_cell.length_b   1.000
_cell.length_c   1.000
_cell.angle_alpha   90.00
_cell.angle_beta   90.00
_cell.angle_gamma   90.00
#
_symmetry.space_group_name_H-M   'P 1'
#
loop_
_entity.id
_entity.type
_entity.pdbx_description
1 polymer ?
#
loop_
_entity_poly.entity_id
_entity_poly.type
_entity_poly.pdbx_seq_one_letter_code
_entity_poly.pdbx_strand_id
1 'polypeptide(L)'
;MFPYHIKTVKENGDAIQSNQNRSKIGSLISLTVTPCDKVPCALYKGQNSTITIEFSTKETVKNGHISVHGIIAHVPVPFVLDKSDLCEFVSPTCPLIPSIQKYTHTYSLHVNKMYPSISLTVRWELQDSSNEDVICVEFPVQLI
;
A
#
# COMPACT_ATOMS: atom_id res chain seq x y z
N MET A 1 -28.42 -0.50 -5.71
CA MET A 1 -27.17 -1.23 -5.97
C MET A 1 -26.11 -0.18 -6.27
N PHE A 2 -25.49 0.38 -5.23
CA PHE A 2 -24.60 1.54 -5.39
C PHE A 2 -23.26 1.09 -5.95
N PRO A 3 -22.69 1.77 -6.96
CA PRO A 3 -21.37 1.45 -7.47
C PRO A 3 -20.34 1.78 -6.39
N TYR A 4 -19.54 0.81 -5.98
CA TYR A 4 -18.36 1.05 -5.15
C TYR A 4 -17.41 1.96 -5.95
N HIS A 5 -17.25 3.22 -5.56
CA HIS A 5 -16.38 4.14 -6.26
C HIS A 5 -14.92 3.78 -5.94
N ILE A 6 -14.19 3.33 -6.97
CA ILE A 6 -12.76 3.02 -6.90
C ILE A 6 -12.01 4.32 -7.21
N LYS A 7 -11.22 4.84 -6.26
CA LYS A 7 -10.29 5.94 -6.54
C LYS A 7 -8.86 5.44 -6.59
N THR A 8 -8.22 5.73 -7.73
CA THR A 8 -6.79 5.51 -7.92
C THR A 8 -6.05 6.78 -7.49
N VAL A 9 -5.16 6.65 -6.51
CA VAL A 9 -4.14 7.66 -6.22
C VAL A 9 -3.09 7.55 -7.33
N LYS A 10 -3.19 8.43 -8.33
CA LYS A 10 -2.22 8.54 -9.42
C LYS A 10 -1.20 9.62 -9.11
N GLU A 11 0.02 9.43 -9.61
CA GLU A 11 1.15 10.34 -9.43
C GLU A 11 0.93 11.74 -10.02
N ASN A 12 -0.09 11.94 -10.88
CA ASN A 12 -0.51 13.26 -11.36
C ASN A 12 -2.03 13.31 -11.60
N GLY A 13 -2.74 14.11 -10.80
CA GLY A 13 -4.12 14.53 -11.12
C GLY A 13 -5.03 14.83 -9.94
N ASP A 14 -4.83 14.21 -8.77
CA ASP A 14 -5.55 14.50 -7.53
C ASP A 14 -4.51 14.46 -6.40
N ALA A 15 -4.04 15.63 -5.97
CA ALA A 15 -2.81 15.79 -5.18
C ALA A 15 -2.76 14.94 -3.90
N ILE A 16 -1.96 13.86 -3.95
CA ILE A 16 -1.28 13.27 -2.80
C ILE A 16 0.16 13.05 -3.24
N GLN A 17 1.08 13.79 -2.64
CA GLN A 17 2.50 13.64 -2.86
C GLN A 17 2.93 12.35 -2.18
N SER A 18 2.80 11.20 -2.85
CA SER A 18 3.52 10.00 -2.42
C SER A 18 5.00 10.40 -2.41
N ASN A 19 5.65 10.36 -1.25
CA ASN A 19 7.10 10.55 -1.16
C ASN A 19 7.78 9.35 -1.85
N GLN A 20 7.81 9.36 -3.19
CA GLN A 20 8.42 8.34 -4.06
C GLN A 20 9.95 8.24 -3.85
N ASN A 21 10.55 9.18 -3.12
CA ASN A 21 11.99 9.21 -2.84
C ASN A 21 12.51 8.00 -2.03
N ARG A 22 11.65 7.08 -1.56
CA ARG A 22 12.07 5.86 -0.86
C ARG A 22 12.05 4.59 -1.71
N SER A 23 11.25 4.53 -2.78
CA SER A 23 11.28 3.37 -3.69
C SER A 23 12.63 3.35 -4.41
N LYS A 24 13.51 2.39 -4.07
CA LYS A 24 14.87 2.33 -4.60
C LYS A 24 14.91 1.62 -5.95
N ILE A 25 14.31 0.43 -6.00
CA ILE A 25 14.43 -0.49 -7.13
C ILE A 25 13.11 -0.72 -7.88
N GLY A 26 11.98 -0.23 -7.38
CA GLY A 26 10.69 -0.27 -8.07
C GLY A 26 10.17 1.10 -8.48
N SER A 27 9.23 1.09 -9.43
CA SER A 27 8.50 2.27 -9.89
C SER A 27 7.01 2.06 -9.68
N LEU A 28 6.35 2.97 -8.97
CA LEU A 28 4.90 2.94 -8.81
C LEU A 28 4.20 3.20 -10.15
N ILE A 29 3.18 2.41 -10.47
CA ILE A 29 2.26 2.64 -11.59
C ILE A 29 0.95 3.21 -11.06
N SER A 30 0.38 2.58 -10.03
CA SER A 30 -0.87 3.05 -9.41
C SER A 30 -1.03 2.55 -7.98
N LEU A 31 -1.75 3.32 -7.16
CA LEU A 31 -2.19 2.92 -5.83
C LEU A 31 -3.70 3.06 -5.75
N THR A 32 -4.39 2.05 -5.26
CA THR A 32 -5.85 2.04 -5.07
C THR A 32 -6.19 1.52 -3.68
N VAL A 33 -7.11 2.21 -3.01
CA VAL A 33 -7.67 1.79 -1.72
C VAL A 33 -9.17 1.59 -1.90
N THR A 34 -9.70 0.44 -1.48
CA THR A 34 -11.12 0.09 -1.66
C THR A 34 -11.74 -0.33 -0.33
N PRO A 35 -12.89 0.24 0.06
CA PRO A 35 -13.59 1.36 -0.59
C PRO A 35 -12.88 2.71 -0.39
N CYS A 36 -12.99 3.63 -1.35
CA CYS A 36 -12.52 5.01 -1.19
C CYS A 36 -13.27 5.99 -2.10
N ASP A 37 -14.33 6.61 -1.60
CA ASP A 37 -15.14 7.59 -2.35
C ASP A 37 -14.47 8.98 -2.41
N LYS A 38 -13.73 9.33 -1.35
CA LYS A 38 -13.02 10.61 -1.19
C LYS A 38 -11.66 10.39 -0.54
N VAL A 39 -10.72 11.29 -0.84
CA VAL A 39 -9.43 11.39 -0.17
C VAL A 39 -9.53 12.45 0.92
N PRO A 40 -9.03 12.22 2.15
CA PRO A 40 -8.43 10.97 2.65
C PRO A 40 -9.43 9.81 2.67
N CYS A 41 -8.95 8.60 2.33
CA CYS A 41 -9.81 7.42 2.25
C CYS A 41 -10.36 7.07 3.63
N ALA A 42 -11.68 6.92 3.73
CA ALA A 42 -12.33 6.45 4.94
C ALA A 42 -12.16 4.94 5.06
N LEU A 43 -11.47 4.49 6.11
CA LEU A 43 -11.38 3.07 6.47
C LEU A 43 -12.37 2.81 7.61
N TYR A 44 -13.44 2.08 7.28
CA TYR A 44 -14.53 1.83 8.20
C TYR A 44 -14.18 0.74 9.21
N LYS A 45 -14.28 1.07 10.49
CA LYS A 45 -14.09 0.13 11.59
C LYS A 45 -15.06 -1.04 11.51
N GLY A 46 -14.54 -2.24 11.75
CA GLY A 46 -15.26 -3.50 11.62
C GLY A 46 -15.53 -3.93 10.19
N GLN A 47 -14.89 -3.31 9.19
CA GLN A 47 -14.99 -3.69 7.79
C GLN A 47 -13.61 -3.98 7.20
N ASN A 48 -13.60 -4.66 6.06
CA ASN A 48 -12.38 -4.91 5.32
C ASN A 48 -12.07 -3.72 4.40
N SER A 49 -10.79 -3.39 4.29
CA SER A 49 -10.26 -2.46 3.30
C SER A 49 -9.17 -3.17 2.50
N THR A 50 -9.14 -2.95 1.19
CA THR A 50 -8.19 -3.58 0.28
C THR A 50 -7.29 -2.53 -0.34
N ILE A 51 -5.99 -2.76 -0.25
CA ILE A 51 -4.94 -1.96 -0.88
C ILE A 51 -4.46 -2.72 -2.10
N THR A 52 -4.41 -2.03 -3.24
CA THR A 52 -3.86 -2.56 -4.49
C THR A 52 -2.78 -1.60 -5.00
N ILE A 53 -1.57 -2.12 -5.20
CA ILE A 53 -0.42 -1.38 -5.71
C ILE A 53 0.01 -2.03 -7.00
N GLU A 54 -0.04 -1.28 -8.09
CA GLU A 54 0.57 -1.69 -9.36
C GLU A 54 1.95 -1.05 -9.48
N PHE A 55 2.95 -1.83 -9.86
CA PHE A 55 4.33 -1.37 -9.93
C PHE A 55 5.16 -2.18 -10.92
N SER A 56 6.35 -1.69 -11.24
CA SER A 56 7.41 -2.42 -11.95
C SER A 56 8.69 -2.45 -11.11
N THR A 57 9.60 -3.37 -11.41
CA THR A 57 10.91 -3.49 -10.73
C THR A 57 12.06 -3.32 -11.74
N LYS A 58 13.18 -2.75 -11.29
CA LYS A 58 14.43 -2.61 -12.04
C LYS A 58 15.42 -3.74 -11.74
N GLU A 59 15.22 -4.46 -10.63
CA GLU A 59 16.07 -5.56 -10.18
C GLU A 59 15.26 -6.83 -9.91
N THR A 60 15.97 -7.96 -9.81
CA THR A 60 15.33 -9.24 -9.49
C THR A 60 15.11 -9.39 -7.98
N VAL A 61 13.85 -9.46 -7.55
CA VAL A 61 13.47 -9.68 -6.15
C VAL A 61 13.00 -11.12 -5.98
N LYS A 62 13.82 -11.97 -5.34
CA LYS A 62 13.51 -13.41 -5.18
C LYS A 62 12.44 -13.67 -4.12
N ASN A 63 12.49 -12.92 -3.04
CA ASN A 63 11.57 -12.96 -1.91
C ASN A 63 11.61 -11.59 -1.21
N GLY A 64 10.65 -11.38 -0.31
CA GLY A 64 10.52 -10.12 0.38
C GLY A 64 9.41 -10.17 1.43
N HIS A 65 9.16 -9.02 2.05
CA HIS A 65 8.09 -8.88 3.01
C HIS A 65 7.39 -7.52 2.90
N ILE A 66 6.22 -7.43 3.53
CA ILE A 66 5.38 -6.24 3.58
C ILE A 66 5.56 -5.60 4.95
N SER A 67 5.86 -4.31 4.97
CA SER A 67 5.98 -3.51 6.18
C SER A 67 4.99 -2.34 6.12
N VAL A 68 4.34 -2.05 7.25
CA VAL A 68 3.27 -1.05 7.32
C VAL A 68 3.44 -0.19 8.55
N HIS A 69 3.35 1.12 8.37
CA HIS A 69 3.42 2.10 9.45
C HIS A 69 2.27 3.09 9.36
N GLY A 70 1.63 3.40 10.49
CA GLY A 70 0.77 4.55 10.64
C GLY A 70 1.56 5.76 11.13
N ILE A 71 1.61 6.83 10.36
CA ILE A 71 2.30 8.07 10.74
C ILE A 71 1.30 8.98 11.44
N ILE A 72 1.47 9.13 12.75
CA ILE A 72 0.59 9.90 13.63
C ILE A 72 1.43 11.01 14.24
N ALA A 73 1.04 12.27 14.02
CA ALA A 73 1.79 13.44 14.47
C ALA A 73 3.30 13.36 14.12
N HIS A 74 3.60 12.95 12.88
CA HIS A 74 4.96 12.72 12.33
C HIS A 74 5.75 11.53 12.89
N VAL A 75 5.19 10.77 13.84
CA VAL A 75 5.82 9.57 14.40
C VAL A 75 5.32 8.34 13.63
N PRO A 76 6.21 7.53 13.01
CA PRO A 76 5.83 6.26 12.42
C PRO A 76 5.57 5.22 13.51
N VAL A 77 4.37 4.67 13.54
CA VAL A 77 3.94 3.60 14.46
C VAL A 77 3.77 2.31 13.65
N PRO A 78 4.46 1.21 13.99
CA PRO A 78 4.36 -0.04 13.23
C PRO A 78 2.97 -0.66 13.34
N PHE A 79 2.47 -1.19 12.22
CA PHE A 79 1.25 -1.98 12.16
C PHE A 79 1.60 -3.42 11.78
N VAL A 80 1.40 -4.35 12.71
CA VAL A 80 1.72 -5.77 12.50
C VAL A 80 0.65 -6.41 11.62
N LEU A 81 1.07 -6.97 10.50
CA LEU A 81 0.22 -7.78 9.61
C LEU A 81 0.21 -9.23 10.08
N ASP A 82 -0.94 -9.90 9.97
CA ASP A 82 -1.05 -11.35 10.23
C ASP A 82 -0.18 -12.18 9.28
N LYS A 83 -0.05 -11.71 8.03
CA LYS A 83 0.83 -12.27 7.01
C LYS A 83 1.56 -11.15 6.31
N SER A 84 2.86 -11.30 6.15
CA SER A 84 3.70 -10.27 5.54
C SER A 84 4.60 -10.79 4.43
N ASP A 85 4.53 -12.06 4.02
CA ASP A 85 5.32 -12.55 2.88
C ASP A 85 4.88 -11.85 1.59
N LEU A 86 5.77 -11.06 0.98
CA LEU A 86 5.48 -10.29 -0.22
C LEU A 86 4.96 -11.18 -1.36
N CYS A 87 5.54 -12.36 -1.52
CA CYS A 87 5.30 -13.24 -2.65
C CYS A 87 3.92 -13.93 -2.60
N GLU A 88 3.32 -14.01 -1.42
CA GLU A 88 1.92 -14.46 -1.25
C GLU A 88 0.91 -13.43 -1.78
N PHE A 89 1.28 -12.15 -1.85
CA PHE A 89 0.36 -11.05 -2.13
C PHE A 89 0.69 -10.26 -3.40
N VAL A 90 1.53 -10.80 -4.29
CA VAL A 90 1.89 -10.17 -5.57
C VAL A 90 1.60 -11.11 -6.73
N SER A 91 1.06 -10.56 -7.82
CA SER A 91 0.81 -11.25 -9.07
C SER A 91 1.41 -10.48 -10.27
N PRO A 92 2.19 -11.12 -11.15
CA PRO A 92 2.74 -12.48 -11.03
C PRO A 92 3.56 -12.67 -9.74
N THR A 93 3.59 -13.89 -9.21
CA THR A 93 4.33 -14.19 -7.96
C THR A 93 5.84 -14.11 -8.19
N CYS A 94 6.60 -14.06 -7.09
CA CYS A 94 8.06 -14.01 -7.12
C CYS A 94 8.69 -15.20 -7.88
N PRO A 95 9.89 -15.02 -8.47
CA PRO A 95 10.72 -13.83 -8.40
C PRO A 95 10.16 -12.67 -9.25
N LEU A 96 10.19 -11.45 -8.68
CA LEU A 96 9.88 -10.24 -9.44
C LEU A 96 11.10 -9.95 -10.34
N ILE A 97 10.95 -10.13 -11.64
CA ILE A 97 11.99 -9.88 -12.66
C ILE A 97 11.73 -8.57 -13.44
N PRO A 98 12.78 -7.85 -13.86
CA PRO A 98 12.64 -6.55 -14.55
C PRO A 98 11.98 -6.60 -15.93
N SER A 99 11.97 -7.77 -16.59
CA SER A 99 11.36 -7.92 -17.93
C SER A 99 9.83 -7.92 -17.90
N ILE A 100 9.22 -8.10 -16.72
CA ILE A 100 7.77 -8.00 -16.55
C ILE A 100 7.39 -6.54 -16.33
N GLN A 101 6.51 -6.03 -17.19
CA GLN A 101 6.15 -4.61 -17.20
C GLN A 101 5.32 -4.17 -15.98
N LYS A 102 4.56 -5.09 -15.38
CA LYS A 102 3.66 -4.78 -14.28
C LYS A 102 3.44 -5.97 -13.35
N TYR A 103 3.56 -5.68 -12.06
CA TYR A 103 3.10 -6.50 -10.95
C TYR A 103 1.95 -5.81 -10.24
N THR A 104 1.10 -6.61 -9.61
CA THR A 104 -0.03 -6.14 -8.81
C THR A 104 0.08 -6.77 -7.43
N HIS A 105 0.39 -5.94 -6.44
CA HIS A 105 0.26 -6.29 -5.04
C HIS A 105 -1.18 -6.04 -4.57
N THR A 106 -1.81 -7.00 -3.89
CA THR A 106 -3.15 -6.85 -3.31
C THR A 106 -3.20 -7.39 -1.89
N TYR A 107 -3.61 -6.57 -0.94
CA TYR A 107 -3.75 -6.95 0.47
C TYR A 107 -5.07 -6.45 1.04
N SER A 108 -5.85 -7.33 1.66
CA SER A 108 -7.11 -6.99 2.33
C SER A 108 -6.96 -7.14 3.84
N LEU A 109 -7.27 -6.08 4.59
CA LEU A 109 -7.15 -6.03 6.05
C LEU A 109 -8.48 -5.66 6.71
N HIS A 110 -8.76 -6.30 7.84
CA HIS A 110 -9.90 -5.96 8.68
C HIS A 110 -9.53 -4.80 9.61
N VAL A 111 -10.26 -3.69 9.53
CA VAL A 111 -10.05 -2.53 10.41
C VAL A 111 -10.68 -2.84 11.77
N ASN A 112 -9.87 -2.98 12.83
CA ASN A 112 -10.40 -3.36 14.13
C ASN A 112 -11.33 -2.26 14.71
N LYS A 113 -12.48 -2.68 15.27
CA LYS A 113 -13.45 -1.78 15.91
C LYS A 113 -12.88 -0.99 17.09
N MET A 114 -11.85 -1.53 17.75
CA MET A 114 -11.19 -0.87 18.89
C MET A 114 -10.22 0.24 18.49
N TYR A 115 -9.88 0.38 17.21
CA TYR A 115 -8.98 1.44 16.77
C TYR A 115 -9.61 2.83 16.98
N PRO A 116 -8.82 3.84 17.40
CA PRO A 116 -9.34 5.20 17.60
C PRO A 116 -9.78 5.81 16.26
N SER A 117 -10.75 6.73 16.30
CA SER A 117 -11.10 7.51 15.11
C SER A 117 -10.11 8.65 14.95
N ILE A 118 -9.23 8.54 13.96
CA ILE A 118 -8.14 9.49 13.72
C ILE A 118 -7.85 9.61 12.22
N SER A 119 -7.26 10.74 11.83
CA SER A 119 -6.60 10.88 10.52
C SER A 119 -5.12 10.56 10.67
N LEU A 120 -4.59 9.79 9.73
CA LEU A 120 -3.17 9.41 9.69
C LEU A 120 -2.71 9.24 8.26
N THR A 121 -1.40 9.17 8.06
CA THR A 121 -0.80 8.72 6.79
C THR A 121 -0.37 7.27 6.96
N VAL A 122 -0.85 6.39 6.09
CA VAL A 122 -0.33 5.01 6.01
C VAL A 122 0.90 5.03 5.13
N ARG A 123 2.00 4.46 5.63
CA ARG A 123 3.15 4.05 4.83
C ARG A 123 3.06 2.56 4.57
N TRP A 124 3.11 2.18 3.30
CA TRP A 124 3.09 0.80 2.85
C TRP A 124 4.37 0.51 2.07
N GLU A 125 5.15 -0.44 2.56
CA GLU A 125 6.48 -0.78 2.08
C GLU A 125 6.48 -2.23 1.60
N LEU A 126 6.84 -2.44 0.33
CA LEU A 126 7.17 -3.75 -0.23
C LEU A 126 8.69 -3.85 -0.22
N GLN A 127 9.24 -4.68 0.65
CA GLN A 127 10.67 -4.78 0.90
C GLN A 127 11.24 -6.10 0.40
N ASP A 128 12.46 -6.08 -0.11
CA ASP A 128 13.19 -7.31 -0.44
C ASP A 128 13.77 -7.98 0.82
N SER A 129 14.57 -9.02 0.66
CA SER A 129 15.24 -9.72 1.78
C SER A 129 16.35 -8.91 2.45
N SER A 130 16.79 -7.80 1.86
CA SER A 130 17.77 -6.87 2.45
C SER A 130 17.07 -5.73 3.22
N ASN A 131 15.75 -5.75 3.33
CA ASN A 131 14.90 -4.67 3.83
C ASN A 131 15.02 -3.37 2.99
N GLU A 132 15.35 -3.48 1.71
CA GLU A 132 15.30 -2.35 0.80
C GLU A 132 13.90 -2.21 0.18
N ASP A 133 13.38 -0.99 0.16
CA ASP A 133 12.07 -0.68 -0.41
C ASP A 133 12.10 -0.87 -1.93
N VAL A 134 11.45 -1.94 -2.40
CA VAL A 134 11.05 -2.08 -3.81
C VAL A 134 10.04 -0.98 -4.12
N ILE A 135 9.00 -0.87 -3.30
CA ILE A 135 7.99 0.19 -3.36
C ILE A 135 7.76 0.71 -1.96
N CYS A 136 7.78 2.03 -1.79
CA CYS A 136 7.30 2.71 -0.59
C CYS A 136 6.26 3.76 -1.01
N VAL A 137 5.02 3.59 -0.56
CA VAL A 137 3.94 4.56 -0.79
C VAL A 137 3.41 5.10 0.52
N GLU A 138 3.08 6.39 0.53
CA GLU A 138 2.42 7.06 1.64
C GLU A 138 1.09 7.64 1.16
N PHE A 139 0.00 7.37 1.88
CA PHE A 139 -1.33 7.89 1.53
C PHE A 139 -2.15 8.22 2.79
N PRO A 140 -2.91 9.33 2.76
CA PRO A 140 -3.71 9.77 3.89
C PRO A 140 -5.02 8.98 3.98
N VAL A 141 -5.34 8.55 5.20
CA VAL A 141 -6.57 7.83 5.53
C VAL A 141 -7.24 8.43 6.76
N GLN A 142 -8.52 8.15 6.91
CA GLN A 142 -9.29 8.46 8.11
C GLN A 142 -9.93 7.17 8.64
N LEU A 143 -9.60 6.80 9.87
CA LEU A 143 -10.26 5.70 10.56
C LEU A 143 -11.60 6.22 11.12
N ILE A 144 -12.71 5.64 10.67
CA ILE A 144 -14.05 6.03 11.13
C ILE A 144 -14.88 4.83 11.56
#